data_AF-A0A9P6VL94-F1
#
_entry.id   AF-A0A9P6VL94-F1
#
_cell.length_a   1.000
_cell.length_b   1.000
_cell.length_c   1.000
_cell.angle_alpha   90.00
_cell.angle_beta   90.00
_cell.angle_gamma   90.00
#
_symmetry.space_group_name_H-M   'P 1'
#
loop_
_entity.id
_entity.type
_entity.pdbx_description
1 polymer ?
#
loop_
_entity_poly.entity_id
_entity_poly.type
_entity_poly.pdbx_seq_one_letter_code
_entity_poly.pdbx_strand_id
1 'polypeptide(L)'
;MSTSTGFPSSAALGIENTNIITTPGITLDDKQKLFAGKPTLQKLQLWADDATFADPITKAQGRKQYQAQWYGLVAAFSSITPHSHSVTSAGNPITMDLKTTYKVKGLGTEKTIESVIKITTDASGEKITSVEDRWNGNIPEGPVTTAFRNLNSVVVPAFVGVPKNDEDDAKKTL
;
A
#
# COMPACT_ATOMS: atom_id res chain seq x y z
N MET A 1 -17.62 19.41 24.63
CA MET A 1 -18.19 18.48 23.63
C MET A 1 -17.02 17.72 23.04
N SER A 2 -16.85 16.45 23.41
CA SER A 2 -15.78 15.61 22.87
C SER A 2 -16.21 15.13 21.49
N THR A 3 -15.61 15.66 20.43
CA THR A 3 -15.70 15.06 19.11
C THR A 3 -14.97 13.73 19.16
N SER A 4 -15.71 12.63 19.31
CA SER A 4 -15.23 11.32 18.95
C SER A 4 -14.88 11.37 17.47
N THR A 5 -13.59 11.52 17.15
CA THR A 5 -13.08 11.21 15.81
C THR A 5 -13.22 9.71 15.62
N GLY A 6 -14.43 9.30 15.22
CA GLY A 6 -14.71 7.91 14.87
C GLY A 6 -13.85 7.48 13.68
N PHE A 7 -13.49 6.20 13.66
CA PHE A 7 -12.81 5.58 12.54
C PHE A 7 -13.61 5.81 11.23
N PRO A 8 -12.96 6.18 10.11
CA PRO A 8 -13.67 6.53 8.88
C PRO A 8 -14.47 5.33 8.35
N SER A 9 -15.67 5.58 7.83
CA SER A 9 -16.52 4.54 7.25
C SER A 9 -16.04 4.10 5.86
N SER A 10 -16.41 2.90 5.41
CA SER A 10 -16.08 2.41 4.06
C SER A 10 -16.49 3.37 2.94
N ALA A 11 -17.66 4.00 3.08
CA ALA A 11 -18.16 5.00 2.13
C ALA A 11 -17.29 6.27 2.10
N ALA A 12 -16.84 6.75 3.27
CA ALA A 12 -15.95 7.91 3.36
C ALA A 12 -14.55 7.65 2.77
N LEU A 13 -14.18 6.37 2.61
CA LEU A 13 -12.90 5.93 2.05
C LEU A 13 -13.01 5.50 0.57
N GLY A 14 -14.18 5.65 -0.06
CA GLY A 14 -14.41 5.21 -1.43
C GLY A 14 -14.22 3.70 -1.63
N ILE A 15 -14.48 2.89 -0.61
CA ILE A 15 -14.36 1.43 -0.70
C ILE A 15 -15.65 0.88 -1.34
N GLU A 16 -15.56 0.56 -2.62
CA GLU A 16 -16.68 0.00 -3.39
C GLU A 16 -16.85 -1.51 -3.21
N ASN A 17 -15.78 -2.23 -2.85
CA ASN A 17 -15.79 -3.68 -2.70
C ASN A 17 -15.14 -4.10 -1.37
N THR A 18 -15.93 -4.73 -0.50
CA THR A 18 -15.49 -5.30 0.79
C THR A 18 -15.41 -6.82 0.76
N ASN A 19 -15.66 -7.46 -0.39
CA ASN A 19 -15.49 -8.91 -0.55
C ASN A 19 -13.99 -9.23 -0.63
N ILE A 20 -13.40 -9.39 0.54
CA ILE A 20 -12.00 -9.76 0.70
C ILE A 20 -11.91 -11.26 0.74
N ILE A 21 -11.09 -11.82 -0.13
CA ILE A 21 -10.79 -13.24 -0.12
C ILE A 21 -9.89 -13.54 1.08
N THR A 22 -10.30 -14.50 1.90
CA THR A 22 -9.54 -14.99 3.06
C THR A 22 -9.28 -16.48 2.90
N THR A 23 -8.19 -16.98 3.50
CA THR A 23 -8.01 -18.42 3.66
C THR A 23 -9.03 -19.00 4.65
N PRO A 24 -9.39 -20.30 4.54
CA PRO A 24 -10.32 -20.93 5.47
C PRO A 24 -9.91 -20.73 6.93
N GLY A 25 -10.87 -20.32 7.77
CA GLY A 25 -10.64 -20.06 9.19
C GLY A 25 -10.15 -18.65 9.53
N ILE A 26 -9.85 -17.81 8.53
CA ILE A 26 -9.52 -16.40 8.74
C ILE A 26 -10.78 -15.55 8.63
N THR A 27 -11.03 -14.75 9.66
CA THR A 27 -12.11 -13.76 9.71
C THR A 27 -11.48 -12.39 10.01
N LEU A 28 -11.87 -11.38 9.24
CA LEU A 28 -11.44 -10.01 9.45
C LEU A 28 -12.54 -9.21 10.13
N ASP A 29 -12.14 -8.36 11.08
CA ASP A 29 -13.04 -7.35 11.61
C ASP A 29 -13.27 -6.23 10.57
N ASP A 30 -14.24 -5.37 10.83
CA ASP A 30 -14.63 -4.32 9.88
C ASP A 30 -13.53 -3.27 9.64
N LYS A 31 -12.65 -3.02 10.62
CA LYS A 31 -11.49 -2.12 10.45
C LYS A 31 -10.45 -2.75 9.54
N GLN A 32 -10.13 -4.02 9.77
CA GLN A 32 -9.18 -4.79 8.98
C GLN A 32 -9.58 -4.87 7.51
N LYS A 33 -10.88 -4.94 7.23
CA LYS A 33 -11.39 -4.90 5.85
C LYS A 33 -11.05 -3.58 5.13
N LEU A 34 -10.87 -2.47 5.85
CA LEU A 34 -10.56 -1.19 5.22
C LEU A 34 -9.10 -1.08 4.76
N PHE A 35 -8.22 -1.93 5.30
CA PHE A 35 -6.80 -1.95 4.93
C PHE A 35 -6.53 -2.77 3.66
N ALA A 36 -7.51 -3.51 3.15
CA ALA A 36 -7.41 -4.26 1.92
C ALA A 36 -7.83 -3.44 0.69
N GLY A 37 -7.19 -3.70 -0.45
CA GLY A 37 -7.58 -3.16 -1.75
C GLY A 37 -6.68 -2.03 -2.26
N LYS A 38 -7.10 -1.38 -3.36
CA LYS A 38 -6.30 -0.35 -4.03
C LYS A 38 -6.04 0.85 -3.11
N PRO A 39 -4.81 1.41 -3.07
CA PRO A 39 -4.53 2.66 -2.37
C PRO A 39 -5.16 3.84 -3.13
N THR A 40 -5.91 4.68 -2.42
CA THR A 40 -6.50 5.95 -2.89
C THR A 40 -6.14 7.05 -1.90
N LEU A 41 -6.25 8.32 -2.29
CA LEU A 41 -5.93 9.44 -1.40
C LEU A 41 -6.72 9.38 -0.09
N GLN A 42 -8.00 8.97 -0.16
CA GLN A 42 -8.88 8.79 0.99
C GLN A 42 -8.40 7.65 1.90
N LYS A 43 -7.96 6.52 1.34
CA LYS A 43 -7.39 5.40 2.12
C LYS A 43 -6.06 5.73 2.77
N LEU A 44 -5.31 6.70 2.25
CA LEU A 44 -4.08 7.18 2.90
C LEU A 44 -4.37 7.88 4.25
N GLN A 45 -5.63 8.20 4.56
CA GLN A 45 -6.01 8.66 5.90
C GLN A 45 -5.92 7.55 6.96
N LEU A 46 -5.94 6.27 6.55
CA LEU A 46 -5.75 5.12 7.44
C LEU A 46 -4.29 4.97 7.89
N TRP A 47 -3.36 5.69 7.26
CA TRP A 47 -1.94 5.64 7.58
C TRP A 47 -1.58 6.66 8.65
N ALA A 48 -0.71 6.27 9.59
CA ALA A 48 -0.06 7.22 10.50
C ALA A 48 0.85 8.18 9.71
N ASP A 49 1.10 9.36 10.27
CA ASP A 49 1.92 10.38 9.60
C ASP A 49 3.40 9.98 9.51
N ASP A 50 3.87 9.16 10.44
CA ASP A 50 5.24 8.65 10.54
C ASP A 50 5.39 7.20 10.02
N ALA A 51 4.33 6.63 9.46
CA ALA A 51 4.28 5.25 8.98
C ALA A 51 5.35 4.95 7.91
N THR A 52 5.68 3.67 7.75
CA THR A 52 6.66 3.19 6.79
C THR A 52 6.05 2.34 5.69
N PHE A 53 6.48 2.55 4.45
CA PHE A 53 6.26 1.62 3.34
C PHE A 53 7.60 1.05 2.89
N ALA A 54 7.67 -0.27 2.73
CA ALA A 54 8.88 -0.96 2.32
C ALA A 54 8.59 -2.04 1.29
N ASP A 55 9.34 -2.04 0.19
CA ASP A 55 9.37 -3.11 -0.81
C ASP A 55 10.84 -3.43 -1.15
N PRO A 56 11.17 -4.37 -2.05
CA PRO A 56 12.56 -4.65 -2.39
C PRO A 56 13.36 -3.49 -2.99
N ILE A 57 12.69 -2.46 -3.51
CA ILE A 57 13.30 -1.37 -4.28
C ILE A 57 13.27 -0.01 -3.55
N THR A 58 12.47 0.11 -2.49
CA THR A 58 12.23 1.35 -1.75
C THR A 58 11.99 1.10 -0.26
N LYS A 59 12.40 2.08 0.55
CA LYS A 59 11.96 2.26 1.94
C LYS A 59 11.57 3.72 2.12
N ALA A 60 10.28 3.97 2.25
CA ALA A 60 9.70 5.29 2.42
C ALA A 60 9.20 5.44 3.87
N GLN A 61 9.57 6.53 4.51
CA GLN A 61 9.17 6.84 5.88
C GLN A 61 8.50 8.21 5.96
N GLY A 62 7.35 8.24 6.62
CA GLY A 62 6.55 9.43 6.79
C GLY A 62 5.67 9.75 5.57
N ARG A 63 4.58 10.49 5.82
CA ARG A 63 3.48 10.73 4.89
C ARG A 63 3.92 11.18 3.52
N LYS A 64 4.81 12.17 3.46
CA LYS A 64 5.30 12.70 2.19
C LYS A 64 5.98 11.64 1.33
N GLN A 65 6.76 10.73 1.93
CA GLN A 65 7.51 9.74 1.18
C GLN A 65 6.63 8.56 0.76
N TYR A 66 5.82 8.00 1.65
CA TYR A 66 5.01 6.83 1.28
C TYR A 66 3.94 7.20 0.25
N GLN A 67 3.35 8.40 0.33
CA GLN A 67 2.34 8.83 -0.64
C GLN A 67 2.98 8.97 -2.02
N ALA A 68 4.11 9.66 -2.09
CA ALA A 68 4.87 9.81 -3.32
C ALA A 68 5.29 8.46 -3.92
N GLN A 69 5.67 7.48 -3.08
CA GLN A 69 6.04 6.15 -3.56
C GLN A 69 4.86 5.44 -4.24
N TRP A 70 3.66 5.45 -3.67
CA TRP A 70 2.51 4.82 -4.33
C TRP A 70 2.17 5.45 -5.67
N TYR A 71 2.07 6.78 -5.71
CA TYR A 71 1.77 7.47 -6.98
C TYR A 71 2.92 7.32 -7.99
N GLY A 72 4.15 7.18 -7.50
CA GLY A 72 5.32 6.93 -8.35
C GLY A 72 5.31 5.54 -8.98
N LEU A 73 4.90 4.52 -8.24
CA LEU A 73 4.68 3.18 -8.77
C LEU A 73 3.64 3.23 -9.90
N VAL A 74 2.50 3.88 -9.66
CA VAL A 74 1.46 4.01 -10.69
C VAL A 74 1.97 4.74 -11.95
N ALA A 75 2.78 5.79 -11.78
CA ALA A 75 3.36 6.52 -12.91
C ALA A 75 4.43 5.73 -13.70
N ALA A 76 5.17 4.84 -13.04
CA ALA A 76 6.25 4.06 -13.64
C ALA A 76 5.76 2.88 -14.51
N PHE A 77 4.54 2.39 -14.26
CA PHE A 77 3.95 1.27 -14.98
C PHE A 77 2.87 1.73 -15.96
N SER A 78 2.81 1.12 -17.15
CA SER A 78 1.72 1.33 -18.11
C SER A 78 0.49 0.49 -17.77
N SER A 79 0.65 -0.58 -16.99
CA SER A 79 -0.46 -1.34 -16.39
C SER A 79 -0.02 -2.03 -15.10
N ILE A 80 -0.96 -2.11 -14.14
CA ILE A 80 -0.83 -2.89 -12.91
C ILE A 80 -2.07 -3.79 -12.84
N THR A 81 -1.90 -5.08 -13.14
CA THR A 81 -3.00 -6.03 -13.24
C THR A 81 -2.96 -6.99 -12.05
N PRO A 82 -3.86 -6.83 -11.05
CA PRO A 82 -3.99 -7.80 -9.97
C PRO A 82 -4.63 -9.09 -10.50
N HIS A 83 -4.07 -10.24 -10.13
CA HIS A 83 -4.59 -11.57 -10.51
C HIS A 83 -5.32 -12.25 -9.37
N SER A 84 -4.72 -12.23 -8.18
CA SER A 84 -5.31 -12.83 -6.98
C SER A 84 -4.84 -12.09 -5.75
N HIS A 85 -5.70 -12.08 -4.73
CA HIS A 85 -5.35 -11.67 -3.38
C HIS A 85 -5.97 -12.67 -2.40
N SER A 86 -5.33 -12.90 -1.26
CA SER A 86 -5.89 -13.69 -0.17
C SER A 86 -5.29 -13.28 1.16
N VAL A 87 -6.13 -12.94 2.13
CA VAL A 87 -5.65 -12.66 3.50
C VAL A 87 -5.40 -13.97 4.21
N THR A 88 -4.15 -14.18 4.62
CA THR A 88 -3.64 -15.42 5.22
C THR A 88 -3.52 -15.35 6.74
N SER A 89 -3.51 -14.14 7.31
CA SER A 89 -3.54 -13.92 8.76
C SER A 89 -4.22 -12.60 9.11
N ALA A 90 -5.09 -12.62 10.13
CA ALA A 90 -5.75 -11.44 10.70
C ALA A 90 -5.07 -10.93 11.98
N GLY A 91 -3.81 -11.32 12.23
CA GLY A 91 -3.04 -10.84 13.38
C GLY A 91 -2.55 -9.40 13.21
N ASN A 92 -1.56 -9.01 14.02
CA ASN A 92 -0.77 -7.80 13.81
C ASN A 92 0.72 -8.22 13.69
N PRO A 93 1.27 -8.34 12.47
CA PRO A 93 0.70 -7.83 11.22
C PRO A 93 -0.42 -8.68 10.62
N ILE A 94 -1.34 -8.02 9.92
CA ILE A 94 -2.24 -8.66 8.96
C ILE A 94 -1.37 -9.10 7.78
N THR A 95 -1.52 -10.35 7.34
CA THR A 95 -0.72 -10.89 6.23
C THR A 95 -1.63 -11.26 5.07
N MET A 96 -1.23 -10.90 3.85
CA MET A 96 -1.94 -11.28 2.64
C MET A 96 -0.99 -11.65 1.50
N ASP A 97 -1.39 -12.62 0.70
CA ASP A 97 -0.75 -12.95 -0.56
C ASP A 97 -1.39 -12.12 -1.67
N LEU A 98 -0.55 -11.56 -2.55
CA LEU A 98 -0.99 -10.76 -3.68
C LEU A 98 -0.19 -11.15 -4.93
N LYS A 99 -0.87 -11.50 -6.02
CA LYS A 99 -0.24 -11.74 -7.31
C LYS A 99 -0.57 -10.62 -8.28
N THR A 100 0.43 -9.92 -8.78
CA THR A 100 0.27 -8.76 -9.66
C THR A 100 1.22 -8.81 -10.84
N THR A 101 0.72 -8.52 -12.05
CA THR A 101 1.56 -8.28 -13.22
C THR A 101 1.75 -6.79 -13.42
N TYR A 102 3.01 -6.37 -13.47
CA TYR A 102 3.42 -5.00 -13.75
C TYR A 102 3.97 -4.91 -15.16
N LYS A 103 3.51 -3.91 -15.94
CA LYS A 103 4.07 -3.59 -17.24
C LYS A 103 4.83 -2.27 -17.18
N VAL A 104 6.12 -2.28 -17.47
CA VAL A 104 6.95 -1.06 -17.39
C VAL A 104 6.64 -0.15 -18.57
N LYS A 105 6.39 1.13 -18.29
CA LYS A 105 6.08 2.12 -19.32
C LYS A 105 7.28 2.30 -20.26
N GLY A 106 7.05 2.27 -21.57
CA GLY A 106 8.08 2.51 -22.60
C GLY A 106 9.00 1.34 -22.93
N LEU A 107 9.14 0.33 -22.05
CA LEU A 107 9.97 -0.85 -22.31
C LEU A 107 9.17 -2.08 -22.78
N GLY A 108 7.85 -2.09 -22.57
CA GLY A 108 6.96 -3.21 -22.95
C GLY A 108 7.17 -4.49 -22.13
N THR A 109 8.15 -4.51 -21.24
CA THR A 109 8.45 -5.63 -20.35
C THR A 109 7.35 -5.80 -19.30
N GLU A 110 6.84 -7.02 -19.20
CA GLU A 110 5.89 -7.42 -18.17
C GLU A 110 6.57 -8.32 -17.15
N LYS A 111 6.26 -8.12 -15.86
CA LYS A 111 6.75 -8.95 -14.77
C LYS A 111 5.62 -9.28 -13.82
N THR A 112 5.37 -10.57 -13.64
CA THR A 112 4.46 -11.08 -12.61
C THR A 112 5.22 -11.28 -11.32
N ILE A 113 4.68 -10.74 -10.24
CA ILE A 113 5.26 -10.78 -8.89
C ILE A 113 4.22 -11.38 -7.96
N GLU A 114 4.66 -12.35 -7.15
CA GLU A 114 3.89 -12.91 -6.04
C GLU A 114 4.43 -12.28 -4.76
N SER A 115 3.61 -11.50 -4.08
CA SER A 115 3.98 -10.72 -2.91
C SER A 115 3.36 -11.29 -1.65
N VAL A 116 4.12 -11.29 -0.56
CA VAL A 116 3.59 -11.41 0.80
C VAL A 116 3.55 -10.01 1.40
N ILE A 117 2.36 -9.46 1.52
CA ILE A 117 2.13 -8.15 2.12
C ILE A 117 1.93 -8.32 3.62
N LYS A 118 2.63 -7.52 4.43
CA LYS A 118 2.41 -7.42 5.88
C LYS A 118 1.96 -6.02 6.23
N ILE A 119 0.81 -5.89 6.87
CA ILE A 119 0.23 -4.62 7.30
C ILE A 119 0.25 -4.61 8.83
N THR A 120 1.05 -3.72 9.41
CA THR A 120 1.13 -3.51 10.86
C THR A 120 0.28 -2.31 11.23
N THR A 121 -0.54 -2.47 12.28
CA THR A 121 -1.33 -1.38 12.85
C THR A 121 -0.79 -0.95 14.21
N ASP A 122 -1.19 0.23 14.67
CA ASP A 122 -0.93 0.69 16.04
C ASP A 122 -1.62 -0.20 17.09
N ALA A 123 -1.36 0.08 18.37
CA ALA A 123 -1.93 -0.68 19.48
C ALA A 123 -3.47 -0.65 19.53
N SER A 124 -4.10 0.37 18.95
CA SER A 124 -5.57 0.50 18.86
C SER A 124 -6.16 -0.17 17.62
N GLY A 125 -5.33 -0.60 16.66
CA GLY A 125 -5.76 -1.12 15.37
C GLY A 125 -6.32 -0.04 14.43
N GLU A 126 -6.06 1.24 14.68
CA GLU A 126 -6.71 2.36 13.97
C GLU A 126 -5.84 3.01 12.89
N LYS A 127 -4.53 2.98 13.04
CA LYS A 127 -3.62 3.47 12.01
C LYS A 127 -2.67 2.37 11.55
N ILE A 128 -2.45 2.34 10.25
CA ILE A 128 -1.34 1.59 9.65
C ILE A 128 -0.05 2.32 10.02
N THR A 129 0.85 1.58 10.67
CA THR A 129 2.19 2.05 11.07
C THR A 129 3.27 1.53 10.13
N SER A 130 3.06 0.38 9.49
CA SER A 130 3.98 -0.16 8.49
C SER A 130 3.27 -1.04 7.46
N VAL A 131 3.65 -0.93 6.19
CA VAL A 131 3.42 -2.00 5.20
C VAL A 131 4.72 -2.44 4.58
N GLU A 132 4.89 -3.75 4.53
CA GLU A 132 5.95 -4.42 3.80
C GLU A 132 5.35 -5.17 2.62
N ASP A 133 5.72 -4.83 1.40
CA ASP A 133 5.46 -5.61 0.20
C ASP A 133 6.67 -6.50 -0.10
N ARG A 134 6.60 -7.78 0.27
CA ARG A 134 7.72 -8.72 0.15
C ARG A 134 7.58 -9.51 -1.15
N TRP A 135 8.32 -9.12 -2.19
CA TRP A 135 8.28 -9.83 -3.48
C TRP A 135 8.92 -11.21 -3.34
N ASN A 136 8.19 -12.22 -3.78
CA ASN A 136 8.49 -13.64 -3.60
C ASN A 136 8.86 -13.94 -2.12
N GLY A 137 8.16 -13.31 -1.18
CA GLY A 137 8.37 -13.45 0.26
C GLY A 137 9.59 -12.73 0.83
N ASN A 138 10.36 -12.01 0.00
CA ASN A 138 11.65 -11.43 0.38
C ASN A 138 11.67 -9.90 0.25
N ILE A 139 12.38 -9.25 1.18
CA ILE A 139 12.87 -7.89 1.04
C ILE A 139 14.40 -7.99 1.21
N PRO A 140 15.21 -7.54 0.25
CA PRO A 140 16.67 -7.55 0.40
C PRO A 140 17.11 -6.71 1.60
N GLU A 141 17.89 -7.31 2.48
CA GLU A 141 18.50 -6.65 3.63
C GLU A 141 20.02 -6.47 3.40
N GLY A 142 20.58 -5.38 3.93
CA GLY A 142 21.99 -5.03 3.76
C GLY A 142 22.22 -3.51 3.66
N PRO A 143 23.42 -3.00 4.00
CA PRO A 143 23.66 -1.55 4.05
C PRO A 143 23.51 -0.86 2.69
N VAL A 144 24.00 -1.50 1.62
CA VAL A 144 23.98 -0.96 0.25
C VAL A 144 22.57 -1.02 -0.34
N THR A 145 21.87 -2.14 -0.20
CA THR A 145 20.47 -2.29 -0.65
C THR A 145 19.56 -1.34 0.11
N THR A 146 19.75 -1.18 1.42
CA THR A 146 19.01 -0.20 2.23
C THR A 146 19.30 1.24 1.78
N ALA A 147 20.56 1.58 1.46
CA ALA A 147 20.92 2.89 0.93
C ALA A 147 20.29 3.18 -0.43
N PHE A 148 20.32 2.23 -1.39
CA PHE A 148 19.63 2.37 -2.68
C PHE A 148 18.12 2.50 -2.53
N ARG A 149 17.52 1.72 -1.62
CA ARG A 149 16.10 1.80 -1.27
C ARG A 149 15.71 3.14 -0.63
N ASN A 150 16.61 3.73 0.16
CA ASN A 150 16.44 5.07 0.74
C ASN A 150 16.69 6.19 -0.30
N LEU A 151 17.52 5.95 -1.32
CA LEU A 151 17.76 6.90 -2.42
C LEU A 151 16.55 6.99 -3.37
N ASN A 152 15.92 5.85 -3.70
CA ASN A 152 14.70 5.85 -4.52
C ASN A 152 13.53 6.59 -3.86
N SER A 153 13.37 6.48 -2.53
CA SER A 153 12.31 7.20 -1.80
C SER A 153 12.49 8.72 -1.76
N VAL A 154 13.66 9.23 -2.15
CA VAL A 154 13.95 10.68 -2.23
C VAL A 154 13.86 11.21 -3.65
N VAL A 155 14.19 10.41 -4.67
CA VAL A 155 14.15 10.84 -6.09
C VAL A 155 12.75 10.76 -6.68
N VAL A 156 11.98 9.71 -6.36
CA VAL A 156 10.59 9.56 -6.86
C VAL A 156 9.67 10.73 -6.46
N PRO A 157 9.66 11.22 -5.20
CA PRO A 157 8.84 12.37 -4.81
C PRO A 157 9.16 13.69 -5.53
N ALA A 158 10.37 13.86 -6.04
CA ALA A 158 10.75 15.09 -6.76
C ALA A 158 10.08 15.17 -8.14
N PHE A 159 9.73 14.03 -8.73
CA PHE A 159 9.12 13.94 -10.07
C PHE A 159 7.66 13.49 -10.06
N VAL A 160 7.16 13.01 -8.91
CA VAL A 160 5.78 12.52 -8.75
C VAL A 160 4.96 13.54 -7.99
N GLY A 161 4.01 14.16 -8.70
CA GLY A 161 3.02 15.04 -8.08
C GLY A 161 1.94 14.23 -7.37
N VAL A 162 2.03 14.11 -6.04
CA VAL A 162 0.94 13.59 -5.20
C VAL A 162 -0.34 14.39 -5.47
N PRO A 163 -1.50 13.74 -5.67
CA PRO A 163 -2.75 14.43 -5.91
C PRO A 163 -3.11 15.37 -4.78
N LYS A 164 -3.69 16.51 -5.14
CA LYS A 164 -4.13 17.52 -4.16
C LYS A 164 -5.58 17.35 -3.73
N ASN A 165 -6.38 16.62 -4.52
CA ASN A 165 -7.81 16.40 -4.31
C ASN A 165 -8.28 15.14 -5.06
N ASP A 166 -9.54 14.74 -4.84
CA ASP A 166 -10.14 13.52 -5.39
C ASP A 166 -10.21 13.52 -6.93
N GLU A 167 -10.43 14.68 -7.57
CA GLU A 167 -10.43 14.79 -9.04
C GLU A 167 -9.04 14.55 -9.66
N ASP A 168 -7.97 15.01 -8.98
CA ASP A 168 -6.58 14.75 -9.40
C ASP A 168 -6.17 13.32 -9.06
N ASP A 169 -6.71 12.74 -7.99
CA ASP A 169 -6.48 11.34 -7.60
C ASP A 169 -7.02 10.39 -8.68
N ALA A 170 -8.28 10.59 -9.09
CA ALA A 170 -8.92 9.79 -10.13
C ALA A 170 -8.18 9.79 -11.47
N LYS A 171 -7.44 10.86 -11.79
CA LYS A 171 -6.62 10.98 -13.01
C LYS A 171 -5.25 10.30 -12.90
N LYS A 172 -4.80 10.00 -11.67
CA LYS A 172 -3.47 9.48 -11.36
C LYS A 172 -3.48 8.05 -10.85
N THR A 173 -4.65 7.45 -10.65
CA THR A 173 -4.84 6.03 -10.36
C THR A 173 -5.06 5.20 -11.64
N LEU A 174 -4.47 4.00 -11.72
CA LEU A 174 -4.71 3.01 -12.79
C LEU A 174 -5.96 2.14 -12.53
#